data_AF-A0A3D6DMU1-F1
#
_entry.id   AF-A0A3D6DMU1-F1
#
_cell.length_a   1.000
_cell.length_b   1.000
_cell.length_c   1.000
_cell.angle_alpha   90.00
_cell.angle_beta   90.00
_cell.angle_gamma   90.00
#
_symmetry.space_group_name_H-M   'P 1'
#
loop_
_entity.id
_entity.type
_entity.pdbx_description
1 polymer ?
#
loop_
_entity_poly.entity_id
_entity_poly.type
_entity_poly.pdbx_seq_one_letter_code
_entity_poly.pdbx_strand_id
1 'polypeptide(L)'
;ILDLGLPDMNGIDFIRDLRAWSPLPILILSARSAERDKISSLDAGADDYLCKPFGVGELLARARALLRRHWHSGETKPQHRFGDVEVD
;
A
#
# COMPACT_ATOMS: atom_id res chain seq x y z
N ILE A 1 -7.24 4.48 2.45
CA ILE A 1 -6.35 5.56 2.92
C ILE A 1 -6.49 5.63 4.43
N LEU A 2 -5.39 5.61 5.17
CA LEU A 2 -5.35 5.60 6.62
C LEU A 2 -4.66 6.87 7.12
N ASP A 3 -5.29 7.62 8.00
CA ASP A 3 -4.69 8.81 8.62
C ASP A 3 -4.20 8.46 10.03
N LEU A 4 -2.87 8.44 10.22
CA LEU A 4 -2.22 8.13 11.50
C LEU A 4 -1.97 9.37 12.36
N GLY A 5 -2.84 10.38 12.25
CA GLY A 5 -2.86 11.57 13.10
C GLY A 5 -3.57 11.39 14.45
N LEU A 6 -4.14 10.22 14.75
CA LEU A 6 -4.96 10.00 15.95
C LEU A 6 -4.12 9.49 17.13
N PRO A 7 -4.26 10.10 18.33
CA PRO A 7 -3.56 9.66 19.55
C PRO A 7 -4.03 8.29 20.07
N ASP A 8 -5.20 7.82 19.64
CA ASP A 8 -5.92 6.73 20.31
C ASP A 8 -5.78 5.35 19.65
N MET A 9 -5.10 5.25 18.50
CA MET A 9 -5.06 4.00 17.73
C MET A 9 -3.64 3.58 17.38
N ASN A 10 -3.31 2.33 17.70
CA ASN A 10 -2.10 1.69 17.20
C ASN A 10 -2.30 1.36 15.72
N GLY A 11 -2.01 2.34 14.86
CA GLY A 11 -2.17 2.23 13.41
C GLY A 11 -1.53 0.99 12.79
N ILE A 12 -0.45 0.49 13.39
CA ILE A 12 0.23 -0.73 12.98
C ILE A 12 -0.66 -1.96 13.18
N ASP A 13 -1.32 -2.08 14.32
CA ASP A 13 -2.20 -3.22 14.61
C ASP A 13 -3.41 -3.19 13.67
N PHE A 14 -3.96 -2.01 13.39
CA PHE A 14 -5.02 -1.85 12.39
C PHE A 14 -4.57 -2.31 10.99
N ILE A 15 -3.35 -1.95 10.56
CA ILE A 15 -2.82 -2.40 9.26
C ILE A 15 -2.72 -3.92 9.23
N ARG A 16 -2.21 -4.55 10.30
CA ARG A 16 -2.09 -6.01 10.40
C ARG A 16 -3.45 -6.69 10.33
N ASP A 17 -4.41 -6.22 11.11
CA ASP A 17 -5.77 -6.76 11.15
C ASP A 17 -6.47 -6.62 9.81
N LEU A 18 -6.37 -5.46 9.16
CA LEU A 18 -6.93 -5.23 7.83
C LEU A 18 -6.27 -6.15 6.78
N ARG A 19 -4.94 -6.29 6.84
CA ARG A 19 -4.19 -7.09 5.88
C ARG A 19 -4.48 -8.59 6.00
N ALA A 20 -4.92 -9.06 7.16
CA ALA A 20 -5.29 -10.46 7.39
C ALA A 20 -6.47 -10.92 6.51
N TRP A 21 -7.34 -10.00 6.05
CA TRP A 21 -8.52 -10.35 5.24
C TRP A 21 -8.73 -9.49 3.99
N SER A 22 -7.99 -8.39 3.82
CA SER A 22 -8.17 -7.48 2.69
C SER A 22 -6.88 -7.31 1.87
N PRO A 23 -6.93 -7.57 0.55
CA PRO A 23 -5.82 -7.27 -0.35
C PRO A 23 -5.81 -5.82 -0.82
N LEU A 24 -6.79 -5.00 -0.42
CA LEU A 24 -6.90 -3.61 -0.88
C LEU A 24 -5.64 -2.80 -0.53
N PRO A 25 -5.24 -1.82 -1.37
CA PRO A 25 -4.04 -1.05 -1.13
C PRO A 25 -4.23 -0.07 0.03
N ILE A 26 -3.23 0.01 0.91
CA ILE A 26 -3.20 0.86 2.11
C ILE A 26 -2.18 1.97 1.90
N LEU A 27 -2.68 3.19 1.67
CA LEU A 27 -1.89 4.42 1.71
C LEU A 27 -2.01 5.08 3.08
N ILE A 28 -0.90 5.32 3.75
CA ILE A 28 -0.84 6.01 5.04
C ILE A 28 -0.58 7.50 4.84
N LEU A 29 -1.29 8.32 5.61
CA LEU A 29 -1.09 9.76 5.75
C LEU A 29 -0.67 10.04 7.19
N SER A 30 0.42 10.75 7.42
CA SER A 30 0.89 11.01 8.79
C SER A 30 1.72 12.28 8.88
N ALA A 31 1.67 12.96 10.03
CA ALA A 31 2.62 14.03 10.36
C ALA A 31 3.97 13.48 10.88
N ARG A 32 4.03 12.19 11.20
CA ARG A 32 5.27 11.53 11.64
C ARG A 32 6.16 11.32 10.43
N SER A 33 7.32 11.95 10.42
CA SER A 33 8.32 11.85 9.35
C SER A 33 9.51 10.97 9.71
N ALA A 34 9.55 10.43 10.94
CA ALA A 34 10.62 9.56 11.37
C ALA A 34 10.68 8.30 10.51
N GLU A 35 11.88 7.95 10.06
CA GLU A 35 12.12 6.79 9.21
C GLU A 35 11.58 5.50 9.83
N ARG A 36 11.76 5.33 11.16
CA ARG A 36 11.25 4.15 11.90
C ARG A 36 9.75 3.98 11.80
N ASP A 37 8.98 5.07 11.86
CA ASP A 37 7.51 5.02 11.76
C ASP A 37 7.07 4.58 10.37
N LYS A 38 7.76 5.10 9.34
CA LYS A 38 7.51 4.71 7.94
C LYS A 38 7.85 3.25 7.70
N ILE A 39 9.04 2.81 8.12
CA ILE A 39 9.49 1.41 7.98
C ILE A 39 8.49 0.47 8.67
N SER A 40 8.17 0.72 9.95
CA SER A 40 7.27 -0.15 10.72
C SER A 40 5.89 -0.27 10.08
N SER A 41 5.40 0.79 9.46
CA SER A 41 4.11 0.80 8.78
C SER A 41 4.11 0.02 7.47
N LEU A 42 5.20 0.13 6.69
CA LEU A 42 5.37 -0.63 5.46
C LEU A 42 5.55 -2.12 5.77
N ASP A 43 6.36 -2.47 6.78
CA ASP A 43 6.56 -3.83 7.25
C ASP A 43 5.26 -4.47 7.79
N ALA A 44 4.36 -3.65 8.35
CA ALA A 44 3.04 -4.11 8.79
C ALA A 44 2.10 -4.46 7.64
N GLY A 45 2.44 -4.09 6.40
CA GLY A 45 1.65 -4.38 5.20
C GLY A 45 1.02 -3.15 4.57
N ALA A 46 1.47 -1.93 4.88
CA ALA A 46 1.09 -0.75 4.12
C ALA A 46 1.83 -0.69 2.77
N ASP A 47 1.17 -0.18 1.73
CA ASP A 47 1.71 -0.16 0.36
C ASP A 47 2.46 1.13 0.04
N ASP A 48 2.09 2.23 0.70
CA ASP A 48 2.76 3.52 0.55
C ASP A 48 2.51 4.42 1.78
N TYR A 49 3.37 5.43 1.95
CA TYR A 49 3.35 6.36 3.07
C TYR A 49 3.59 7.79 2.58
N LEU A 50 2.69 8.70 2.95
CA LEU A 50 2.73 10.11 2.59
C LEU A 50 2.78 11.00 3.84
N CYS A 51 3.85 11.77 3.96
CA CYS A 51 4.04 12.69 5.09
C CYS A 51 3.27 13.99 4.87
N LYS A 52 2.64 14.51 5.93
CA LYS A 52 2.03 15.84 5.96
C LYS A 52 3.11 16.91 6.22
N PRO A 53 2.99 18.13 5.64
CA PRO A 53 1.98 18.54 4.66
C PRO A 53 2.28 17.97 3.26
N PHE A 54 1.23 17.63 2.51
CA PHE A 54 1.34 17.12 1.13
C PHE A 54 0.40 17.88 0.20
N GLY A 55 0.71 17.87 -1.10
CA GLY A 55 -0.16 18.43 -2.13
C GLY A 55 -1.26 17.45 -2.55
N VAL A 56 -2.43 17.97 -2.94
CA VAL A 56 -3.53 17.14 -3.49
C VAL A 56 -3.07 16.36 -4.72
N GLY A 57 -2.23 16.97 -5.57
CA GLY A 57 -1.66 16.31 -6.74
C GLY A 57 -0.81 15.08 -6.40
N GLU A 58 -0.03 15.15 -5.31
CA GLU A 58 0.80 14.03 -4.84
C GLU A 58 -0.07 12.88 -4.30
N LEU A 59 -1.06 13.21 -3.45
CA LEU A 59 -2.01 12.23 -2.94
C LEU A 59 -2.71 11.48 -4.07
N LEU A 60 -3.23 12.21 -5.06
CA LEU A 60 -3.90 11.62 -6.21
C LEU A 60 -2.95 10.78 -7.08
N ALA A 61 -1.70 11.22 -7.25
CA ALA A 61 -0.70 10.45 -8.01
C ALA A 61 -0.39 9.11 -7.35
N ARG A 62 -0.19 9.10 -6.02
CA ARG A 62 0.04 7.89 -5.24
C ARG A 62 -1.15 6.96 -5.24
N ALA A 63 -2.36 7.49 -5.00
CA ALA A 63 -3.60 6.70 -5.06
C ALA A 63 -3.79 6.02 -6.43
N ARG A 64 -3.59 6.75 -7.53
CA ARG A 64 -3.64 6.17 -8.88
C ARG A 64 -2.58 5.09 -9.09
N ALA A 65 -1.36 5.29 -8.60
CA ALA A 65 -0.28 4.30 -8.73
C ALA A 65 -0.62 3.00 -7.98
N LEU A 66 -1.15 3.11 -6.76
CA LEU A 66 -1.59 1.97 -5.95
C LEU A 66 -2.73 1.19 -6.62
N LEU A 67 -3.75 1.89 -7.10
CA LEU A 67 -4.88 1.25 -7.79
C LEU A 67 -4.46 0.55 -9.08
N ARG A 68 -3.54 1.15 -9.86
CA ARG A 68 -2.97 0.47 -11.04
C ARG A 68 -2.29 -0.83 -10.65
N ARG A 69 -1.40 -0.82 -9.65
CA ARG A 69 -0.68 -2.02 -9.21
C ARG A 69 -1.63 -3.12 -8.71
N HIS A 70 -2.63 -2.75 -7.93
CA HIS A 70 -3.63 -3.71 -7.44
C HIS A 70 -4.41 -4.36 -8.59
N TRP A 71 -4.81 -3.60 -9.62
CA TRP A 71 -5.57 -4.16 -10.74
C TRP A 71 -4.74 -5.10 -11.62
N HIS A 72 -3.45 -4.81 -11.83
CA HIS A 72 -2.55 -5.69 -12.58
C HIS A 72 -2.20 -6.98 -11.81
N SER A 73 -2.47 -7.05 -10.50
CA SER A 73 -2.25 -8.26 -9.70
C SER A 73 -3.32 -9.34 -9.92
N GLY A 74 -4.45 -8.98 -10.56
CA GLY A 74 -5.56 -9.90 -10.87
C GLY A 74 -5.61 -10.36 -12.33
N GLU A 75 -4.79 -9.79 -13.20
CA GLU A 75 -4.61 -10.31 -14.56
C GLU A 75 -3.68 -11.51 -14.47
N THR A 76 -4.21 -12.68 -14.84
CA THR A 76 -3.47 -13.93 -15.03
C THR A 76 -2.08 -13.65 -15.56
N LYS A 77 -1.04 -14.15 -14.86
CA LYS A 77 0.33 -14.19 -15.37
C LYS A 77 0.27 -14.49 -16.86
N PRO A 78 0.86 -13.66 -17.74
CA PRO A 78 0.93 -14.02 -19.13
C PRO A 78 1.72 -15.32 -19.17
N GLN A 79 1.02 -16.44 -19.32
CA GLN A 79 1.66 -17.70 -19.59
C GLN A 79 2.33 -17.51 -20.94
N HIS A 80 3.63 -17.24 -20.90
CA HIS A 80 4.42 -17.14 -22.09
C HIS A 80 4.58 -18.55 -22.63
N ARG A 81 3.68 -18.94 -23.53
CA ARG A 81 3.73 -20.26 -24.17
C ARG A 81 4.71 -20.23 -25.33
N PHE A 82 5.80 -20.98 -25.19
CA PHE A 82 6.78 -21.22 -26.25
C PHE A 82 6.61 -22.65 -26.77
N GLY A 83 5.75 -22.83 -27.79
CA GLY A 83 5.41 -24.18 -28.27
C GLY A 83 4.66 -24.96 -27.19
N ASP A 84 5.24 -26.07 -26.73
CA ASP A 84 4.66 -26.94 -25.68
C ASP A 84 5.20 -26.61 -24.27
N VAL A 85 5.98 -25.54 -24.13
CA VAL A 85 6.61 -25.15 -22.85
C VAL A 85 5.88 -23.93 -22.27
N GLU A 86 5.55 -24.03 -20.98
CA GLU A 86 4.86 -23.01 -20.20
C GLU A 86 5.75 -22.58 -19.03
N VAL A 87 5.88 -21.27 -18.80
CA VAL A 87 6.72 -20.68 -17.74
C VAL A 87 5.88 -19.71 -16.90
N ASP A 88 6.00 -19.87 -15.59
CA ASP A 88 5.41 -19.06 -14.50
C ASP A 88 6.11 -17.71 -14.30
#